data_AF-A0A9E4T6U5-F1
#
_entry.id   AF-A0A9E4T6U5-F1
#
_cell.length_a   1.000
_cell.length_b   1.000
_cell.length_c   1.000
_cell.angle_alpha   90.00
_cell.angle_beta   90.00
_cell.angle_gamma   90.00
#
_symmetry.space_group_name_H-M   'P 1'
#
loop_
_entity.id
_entity.type
_entity.pdbx_description
1 polymer ?
#
loop_
_entity_poly.entity_id
_entity_poly.type
_entity_poly.pdbx_seq_one_letter_code
_entity_poly.pdbx_strand_id
1 'polypeptide(L)'
;TSAFISLVALGAGAVIGTALGLISGYAGRWVDTVIMRATDAAMGFPTILAAMIIVTILGAGIENIILAIAVTVWARFSRMIRGEVLRVKNLDFVLAARITGVSPVLIIWRHIFPNVVNTLLIILTLLVGQTILLEASLSFLGLGLAPGASAWGLMVAEGRDFLVSMWWLALMPGLVITMVVMAFNFFGDWLRDTLDPKLRRSM
;
A
#
# COMPACT_ATOMS: atom_id res chain seq x y z
N THR A 1 -8.63 15.80 3.19
CA THR A 1 -8.14 15.43 1.84
C THR A 1 -7.07 14.36 1.88
N SER A 2 -6.08 14.45 2.78
CA SER A 2 -4.99 13.47 2.93
C SER A 2 -5.46 12.01 3.02
N ALA A 3 -6.40 11.68 3.93
CA ALA A 3 -6.91 10.31 4.06
C ALA A 3 -7.56 9.77 2.77
N PHE A 4 -8.29 10.61 2.04
CA PHE A 4 -8.90 10.24 0.77
C PHE A 4 -7.85 9.93 -0.30
N ILE A 5 -6.85 10.82 -0.47
CA ILE A 5 -5.72 10.61 -1.39
C ILE A 5 -5.03 9.29 -1.11
N SER A 6 -4.68 9.05 0.16
CA SER A 6 -4.00 7.84 0.59
C SER A 6 -4.81 6.58 0.33
N LEU A 7 -6.11 6.58 0.64
CA LEU A 7 -6.99 5.43 0.41
C LEU A 7 -7.15 5.08 -1.07
N VAL A 8 -7.37 6.10 -1.93
CA VAL A 8 -7.53 5.89 -3.38
C VAL A 8 -6.22 5.39 -4.01
N ALA A 9 -5.10 6.05 -3.70
CA ALA A 9 -3.80 5.67 -4.22
C ALA A 9 -3.38 4.26 -3.77
N LEU A 10 -3.60 3.96 -2.49
CA LEU A 10 -3.31 2.65 -1.94
C LEU A 10 -4.19 1.57 -2.57
N GLY A 11 -5.48 1.84 -2.75
CA GLY A 11 -6.41 0.92 -3.42
C GLY A 11 -5.97 0.60 -4.85
N ALA A 12 -5.59 1.62 -5.63
CA ALA A 12 -5.09 1.45 -7.00
C ALA A 12 -3.80 0.60 -7.02
N GLY A 13 -2.83 0.93 -6.17
CA GLY A 13 -1.59 0.17 -6.04
C GLY A 13 -1.83 -1.28 -5.56
N ALA A 14 -2.79 -1.48 -4.67
CA ALA A 14 -3.17 -2.81 -4.16
C ALA A 14 -3.79 -3.68 -5.25
N VAL A 15 -4.69 -3.13 -6.07
CA VAL A 15 -5.31 -3.86 -7.19
C VAL A 15 -4.25 -4.30 -8.19
N ILE A 16 -3.39 -3.38 -8.64
CA ILE A 16 -2.32 -3.67 -9.61
C ILE A 16 -1.33 -4.68 -9.03
N GLY A 17 -0.84 -4.42 -7.82
CA GLY A 17 0.14 -5.27 -7.16
C GLY A 17 -0.40 -6.67 -6.88
N THR A 18 -1.65 -6.78 -6.42
CA THR A 18 -2.28 -8.08 -6.13
C THR A 18 -2.48 -8.90 -7.40
N ALA A 19 -2.92 -8.27 -8.50
CA ALA A 19 -3.03 -8.95 -9.79
C ALA A 19 -1.67 -9.50 -10.24
N LEU A 20 -0.61 -8.68 -10.18
CA LEU A 20 0.75 -9.11 -10.53
C LEU A 20 1.31 -10.18 -9.59
N GLY A 21 1.02 -10.10 -8.30
CA GLY A 21 1.40 -11.09 -7.30
C GLY A 21 0.72 -12.45 -7.52
N LEU A 22 -0.57 -12.46 -7.83
CA LEU A 22 -1.33 -13.66 -8.18
C LEU A 22 -0.77 -14.33 -9.45
N ILE A 23 -0.54 -13.53 -10.49
CA ILE A 23 -0.01 -14.03 -11.78
C ILE A 23 1.40 -14.59 -11.59
N SER A 24 2.32 -13.83 -10.98
CA SER A 24 3.71 -14.27 -10.78
C SER A 24 3.80 -15.51 -9.88
N GLY A 25 3.05 -15.54 -8.78
CA GLY A 25 3.05 -16.66 -7.84
C GLY A 25 2.46 -17.95 -8.44
N TYR A 26 1.43 -17.84 -9.27
CA TYR A 26 0.76 -19.00 -9.86
C TYR A 26 1.44 -19.52 -11.13
N ALA A 27 1.72 -18.64 -12.10
CA ALA A 27 2.25 -19.02 -13.41
C ALA A 27 3.68 -19.59 -13.33
N GLY A 28 4.51 -19.04 -12.42
CA GLY A 28 5.92 -19.39 -12.30
C GLY A 28 6.73 -19.08 -13.57
N ARG A 29 7.95 -19.61 -13.64
CA ARG A 29 8.85 -19.55 -14.81
C ARG A 29 9.22 -18.10 -15.18
N TRP A 30 9.33 -17.79 -16.47
CA TRP A 30 9.75 -16.48 -16.98
C TRP A 30 8.85 -15.33 -16.51
N VAL A 31 7.52 -15.54 -16.45
CA VAL A 31 6.56 -14.50 -16.04
C VAL A 31 6.84 -14.05 -14.62
N ASP A 32 7.10 -15.00 -13.73
CA ASP A 32 7.53 -14.73 -12.36
C ASP A 32 8.83 -13.92 -12.32
N THR A 33 9.84 -14.35 -13.10
CA THR A 33 11.12 -13.65 -13.18
C THR A 33 10.96 -12.19 -13.62
N VAL A 34 10.21 -11.91 -14.68
CA VAL A 34 10.01 -10.53 -15.18
C VAL A 34 9.30 -9.66 -14.16
N ILE A 35 8.18 -10.14 -13.61
CA ILE A 35 7.41 -9.37 -12.63
C ILE A 35 8.24 -9.11 -11.36
N MET A 36 8.99 -10.11 -10.90
CA MET A 36 9.85 -9.94 -9.72
C MET A 36 11.05 -9.03 -10.00
N ARG A 37 11.66 -9.07 -11.20
CA ARG A 37 12.70 -8.09 -11.55
C ARG A 37 12.18 -6.66 -11.56
N ALA A 38 10.99 -6.42 -12.12
CA ALA A 38 10.35 -5.09 -12.08
C ALA A 38 10.01 -4.67 -10.64
N THR A 39 9.50 -5.60 -9.83
CA THR A 39 9.20 -5.39 -8.42
C THR A 39 10.46 -5.07 -7.60
N ASP A 40 11.54 -5.82 -7.83
CA ASP A 40 12.84 -5.63 -7.17
C ASP A 40 13.44 -4.27 -7.54
N ALA A 41 13.37 -3.88 -8.82
CA ALA A 41 13.83 -2.57 -9.28
C ALA A 41 13.03 -1.43 -8.63
N ALA A 42 11.71 -1.54 -8.58
CA ALA A 42 10.84 -0.55 -7.94
C ALA A 42 11.11 -0.43 -6.43
N MET A 43 11.32 -1.55 -5.72
CA MET A 43 11.60 -1.55 -4.28
C MET A 43 13.04 -1.16 -3.94
N GLY A 44 13.96 -1.21 -4.92
CA GLY A 44 15.34 -0.76 -4.74
C GLY A 44 15.46 0.76 -4.66
N PHE A 45 14.47 1.50 -5.16
CA PHE A 45 14.46 2.96 -5.13
C PHE A 45 13.74 3.49 -3.88
N PRO A 46 14.25 4.53 -3.19
CA PRO A 46 13.56 5.13 -2.07
C PRO A 46 12.17 5.68 -2.50
N THR A 47 11.10 5.18 -1.87
CA THR A 47 9.70 5.48 -2.23
C THR A 47 9.42 6.99 -2.28
N ILE A 48 9.93 7.75 -1.31
CA ILE A 48 9.74 9.20 -1.26
C ILE A 48 10.41 9.90 -2.44
N LEU A 49 11.65 9.51 -2.80
CA LEU A 49 12.36 10.11 -3.93
C LEU A 49 11.65 9.81 -5.25
N ALA A 50 11.18 8.57 -5.44
CA ALA A 50 10.41 8.22 -6.63
C ALA A 50 9.12 9.05 -6.74
N ALA A 51 8.37 9.16 -5.64
CA ALA A 51 7.14 9.94 -5.62
C ALA A 51 7.41 11.43 -5.89
N MET A 52 8.47 12.00 -5.31
CA MET A 52 8.88 13.38 -5.57
C MET A 52 9.21 13.61 -7.06
N ILE A 53 9.99 12.73 -7.68
CA ILE A 53 10.34 12.84 -9.10
C ILE A 53 9.08 12.80 -9.96
N ILE A 54 8.18 11.85 -9.71
CA ILE A 54 6.93 11.70 -10.47
C ILE A 54 6.08 12.98 -10.35
N VAL A 55 5.86 13.48 -9.14
CA VAL A 55 5.06 14.70 -8.94
C VAL A 55 5.74 15.94 -9.52
N THR A 56 7.07 16.02 -9.46
CA THR A 56 7.81 17.14 -10.07
C THR A 56 7.64 17.16 -11.59
N ILE A 57 7.60 15.99 -12.23
CA ILE A 57 7.41 15.88 -13.68
C ILE A 57 5.96 16.16 -14.07
N LEU A 58 4.99 15.61 -13.33
CA LEU A 58 3.56 15.71 -13.67
C LEU A 58 2.92 17.02 -13.20
N GLY A 59 3.55 17.72 -12.27
CA GLY A 59 3.03 18.92 -11.61
C GLY A 59 2.28 18.62 -10.32
N ALA A 60 2.07 19.66 -9.52
CA ALA A 60 1.28 19.60 -8.29
C ALA A 60 -0.20 19.29 -8.58
N GLY A 61 -0.83 18.50 -7.71
CA GLY A 61 -2.26 18.18 -7.83
C GLY A 61 -2.65 16.86 -7.16
N ILE A 62 -3.93 16.75 -6.77
CA ILE A 62 -4.50 15.56 -6.12
C ILE A 62 -4.25 14.31 -6.98
N GLU A 63 -4.56 14.39 -8.27
CA GLU A 63 -4.44 13.27 -9.21
C GLU A 63 -3.00 12.78 -9.38
N ASN A 64 -2.05 13.71 -9.51
CA ASN A 64 -0.63 13.40 -9.68
C ASN A 64 -0.03 12.78 -8.42
N ILE A 65 -0.45 13.24 -7.23
CA ILE A 65 -0.05 12.64 -5.95
C ILE A 65 -0.62 11.22 -5.85
N ILE A 66 -1.89 11.02 -6.20
CA ILE A 66 -2.52 9.69 -6.22
C ILE A 66 -1.74 8.74 -7.13
N LEU A 67 -1.41 9.19 -8.35
CA LEU A 67 -0.65 8.40 -9.32
C LEU A 67 0.75 8.07 -8.79
N ALA A 68 1.47 9.07 -8.26
CA ALA A 68 2.81 8.88 -7.72
C ALA A 68 2.84 7.87 -6.57
N ILE A 69 1.88 7.95 -5.66
CA ILE A 69 1.75 6.99 -4.55
C ILE A 69 1.39 5.60 -5.11
N ALA A 70 0.40 5.48 -6.00
CA ALA A 70 -0.01 4.18 -6.57
C ALA A 70 1.15 3.46 -7.29
N VAL A 71 1.93 4.19 -8.09
CA VAL A 71 3.09 3.69 -8.84
C VAL A 71 4.26 3.31 -7.93
N THR A 72 4.33 3.85 -6.71
CA THR A 72 5.43 3.53 -5.78
C THR A 72 5.07 2.42 -4.79
N VAL A 73 3.78 2.16 -4.53
CA VAL A 73 3.37 1.14 -3.54
C VAL A 73 3.01 -0.24 -4.13
N TRP A 74 2.66 -0.34 -5.42
CA TRP A 74 2.21 -1.60 -6.04
C TRP A 74 3.20 -2.77 -5.86
N ALA A 75 4.51 -2.47 -5.88
CA ALA A 75 5.57 -3.47 -5.82
C ALA A 75 5.53 -4.25 -4.50
N ARG A 76 5.20 -3.56 -3.39
CA ARG A 76 5.08 -4.20 -2.07
C ARG A 76 3.94 -5.20 -2.03
N PHE A 77 2.79 -4.86 -2.62
CA PHE A 77 1.65 -5.77 -2.75
C PHE A 77 2.00 -6.97 -3.63
N SER A 78 2.62 -6.74 -4.79
CA SER A 78 3.07 -7.79 -5.71
C SER A 78 3.95 -8.82 -5.01
N ARG A 79 4.98 -8.37 -4.29
CA ARG A 79 5.92 -9.25 -3.58
C ARG A 79 5.23 -10.05 -2.47
N MET A 80 4.40 -9.40 -1.66
CA MET A 80 3.74 -10.05 -0.53
C MET A 80 2.69 -11.07 -0.98
N ILE A 81 1.83 -10.69 -1.92
CA ILE A 81 0.81 -11.59 -2.47
C ILE A 81 1.46 -12.77 -3.18
N ARG A 82 2.52 -12.55 -3.95
CA ARG A 82 3.29 -13.67 -4.54
C ARG A 82 3.77 -14.65 -3.48
N GLY A 83 4.35 -14.16 -2.39
CA GLY A 83 4.81 -15.02 -1.29
C GLY A 83 3.70 -15.90 -0.74
N GLU A 84 2.51 -15.33 -0.54
CA GLU A 84 1.35 -16.07 -0.05
C GLU A 84 0.81 -17.06 -1.09
N VAL A 85 0.78 -16.68 -2.37
CA VAL A 85 0.37 -17.56 -3.47
C VAL A 85 1.30 -18.77 -3.59
N LEU A 86 2.61 -18.59 -3.42
CA LEU A 86 3.58 -19.69 -3.40
C LEU A 86 3.30 -20.69 -2.28
N ARG A 87 2.78 -20.23 -1.13
CA ARG A 87 2.34 -21.09 -0.03
C ARG A 87 1.01 -21.78 -0.36
N VAL A 88 -0.01 -21.02 -0.75
CA VAL A 88 -1.37 -21.50 -0.95
C VAL A 88 -1.47 -22.47 -2.13
N LYS A 89 -0.72 -22.26 -3.21
CA LYS A 89 -0.81 -23.11 -4.41
C LYS A 89 -0.36 -24.56 -4.19
N ASN A 90 0.34 -24.84 -3.10
CA ASN A 90 0.83 -26.16 -2.72
C ASN A 90 -0.09 -26.86 -1.69
N LEU A 91 -1.23 -26.27 -1.32
CA LEU A 91 -2.20 -26.90 -0.42
C LEU A 91 -3.00 -28.00 -1.14
N ASP A 92 -3.37 -29.04 -0.41
CA ASP A 92 -4.00 -30.25 -0.96
C ASP A 92 -5.27 -29.96 -1.79
N PHE A 93 -6.10 -29.02 -1.35
CA PHE A 93 -7.32 -28.66 -2.09
C PHE A 93 -7.01 -27.97 -3.43
N VAL A 94 -5.92 -27.22 -3.53
CA VAL A 94 -5.47 -26.60 -4.79
C VAL A 94 -4.86 -27.64 -5.72
N LEU A 95 -4.08 -28.56 -5.16
CA LEU A 95 -3.52 -29.70 -5.91
C LEU A 95 -4.62 -30.61 -6.45
N ALA A 96 -5.63 -30.93 -5.63
CA ALA A 96 -6.80 -31.70 -6.04
C ALA A 96 -7.56 -31.00 -7.18
N ALA A 97 -7.82 -29.70 -7.08
CA ALA A 97 -8.45 -28.92 -8.15
C ALA A 97 -7.63 -28.93 -9.46
N ARG A 98 -6.30 -28.94 -9.36
CA ARG A 98 -5.42 -29.05 -10.53
C ARG A 98 -5.50 -30.44 -11.19
N ILE A 99 -5.50 -31.50 -10.38
CA ILE A 99 -5.57 -32.90 -10.87
C ILE A 99 -6.91 -33.17 -11.56
N THR A 100 -8.00 -32.57 -11.08
CA THR A 100 -9.33 -32.70 -11.69
C THR A 100 -9.51 -31.84 -12.95
N GLY A 101 -8.48 -31.12 -13.39
CA GLY A 101 -8.49 -30.36 -14.65
C GLY A 101 -9.16 -28.98 -14.55
N VAL A 102 -9.33 -28.42 -13.35
CA VAL A 102 -9.88 -27.07 -13.19
C VAL A 102 -8.94 -26.04 -13.85
N SER A 103 -9.53 -25.09 -14.58
CA SER A 103 -8.75 -24.07 -15.28
C SER A 103 -7.90 -23.22 -14.32
N PRO A 104 -6.67 -22.82 -14.71
CA PRO A 104 -5.80 -21.93 -13.93
C PRO A 104 -6.48 -20.69 -13.37
N VAL A 105 -7.29 -20.03 -14.21
CA VAL A 105 -8.01 -18.79 -13.85
C VAL A 105 -9.02 -19.07 -12.74
N LEU A 106 -9.76 -20.17 -12.82
CA LEU A 106 -10.73 -20.54 -11.79
C LEU A 106 -10.03 -20.98 -10.49
N ILE A 107 -8.87 -21.64 -10.58
CA ILE A 107 -8.05 -21.96 -9.40
C ILE A 107 -7.62 -20.67 -8.70
N ILE A 108 -7.11 -19.69 -9.45
CA ILE A 108 -6.68 -18.40 -8.90
C ILE A 108 -7.86 -17.71 -8.20
N TRP A 109 -9.00 -17.52 -8.87
CA TRP A 109 -10.10 -16.73 -8.32
C TRP A 109 -10.89 -17.43 -7.22
N ARG A 110 -11.08 -18.76 -7.30
CA ARG A 110 -11.95 -19.50 -6.38
C ARG A 110 -11.20 -20.16 -5.22
N HIS A 111 -9.92 -20.47 -5.40
CA HIS A 111 -9.15 -21.23 -4.41
C HIS A 111 -8.01 -20.40 -3.82
N ILE A 112 -7.28 -19.62 -4.63
CA ILE A 112 -6.10 -18.89 -4.15
C ILE A 112 -6.47 -17.51 -3.62
N PHE A 113 -7.20 -16.71 -4.41
CA PHE A 113 -7.53 -15.34 -4.08
C PHE A 113 -8.23 -15.20 -2.72
N PRO A 114 -9.26 -16.00 -2.39
CA PRO A 114 -9.92 -15.90 -1.08
C PRO A 114 -8.99 -16.18 0.10
N ASN A 115 -7.96 -17.01 -0.10
CA ASN A 115 -6.96 -17.30 0.93
C ASN A 115 -5.94 -16.17 1.12
N VAL A 116 -5.65 -15.38 0.07
CA VAL A 116 -4.72 -14.25 0.17
C VAL A 116 -5.39 -12.93 0.59
N VAL A 117 -6.73 -12.86 0.56
CA VAL A 117 -7.49 -11.65 0.97
C VAL A 117 -7.16 -11.25 2.41
N ASN A 118 -6.98 -12.20 3.33
CA ASN A 118 -6.60 -11.88 4.72
C ASN A 118 -5.26 -11.14 4.77
N THR A 119 -4.25 -11.65 4.06
CA THR A 119 -2.94 -10.99 3.92
C THR A 119 -3.07 -9.62 3.27
N LEU A 120 -3.91 -9.50 2.24
CA LEU A 120 -4.17 -8.23 1.56
C LEU A 120 -4.77 -7.19 2.51
N LEU A 121 -5.77 -7.56 3.31
CA LEU A 121 -6.42 -6.67 4.26
C LEU A 121 -5.44 -6.17 5.33
N ILE A 122 -4.61 -7.06 5.87
CA ILE A 122 -3.58 -6.72 6.85
C ILE A 122 -2.57 -5.71 6.26
N ILE A 123 -2.09 -5.98 5.05
CA ILE A 123 -1.11 -5.09 4.39
C ILE A 123 -1.74 -3.73 4.05
N LEU A 124 -2.99 -3.72 3.59
CA LEU A 124 -3.73 -2.49 3.32
C LEU A 124 -3.76 -1.60 4.56
N THR A 125 -4.17 -2.13 5.72
CA THR A 125 -4.28 -1.35 6.96
C THR A 125 -2.95 -0.74 7.39
N LEU A 126 -1.85 -1.50 7.29
CA LEU A 126 -0.51 -1.03 7.67
C LEU A 126 0.01 0.05 6.72
N LEU A 127 -0.33 -0.05 5.43
CA LEU A 127 0.15 0.90 4.42
C LEU A 127 -0.66 2.19 4.33
N VAL A 128 -1.88 2.25 4.89
CA VAL A 128 -2.64 3.51 4.98
C VAL A 128 -1.83 4.56 5.75
N GLY A 129 -1.29 4.20 6.93
CA GLY A 129 -0.48 5.13 7.71
C GLY A 129 0.78 5.62 6.96
N GLN A 130 1.47 4.70 6.27
CA GLN A 130 2.67 5.03 5.49
C GLN A 130 2.36 5.95 4.30
N THR A 131 1.23 5.74 3.63
CA THR A 131 0.82 6.56 2.48
C THR A 131 0.31 7.94 2.92
N ILE A 132 -0.30 8.06 4.10
CA ILE A 132 -0.63 9.36 4.71
C ILE A 132 0.65 10.13 5.02
N LEU A 133 1.65 9.48 5.63
CA LEU A 133 2.94 10.12 5.90
C LEU A 133 3.67 10.52 4.61
N LEU A 134 3.61 9.68 3.58
CA LEU A 134 4.21 9.99 2.27
C LEU A 134 3.53 11.20 1.62
N GLU A 135 2.20 11.25 1.57
CA GLU A 135 1.45 12.40 1.07
C GLU A 135 1.79 13.65 1.88
N ALA A 136 1.77 13.56 3.21
CA ALA A 136 2.09 14.68 4.08
C ALA A 136 3.53 15.19 3.87
N SER A 137 4.48 14.28 3.61
CA SER A 137 5.86 14.64 3.31
C SER A 137 5.99 15.35 1.97
N LEU A 138 5.31 14.88 0.93
CA LEU A 138 5.26 15.56 -0.38
C LEU A 138 4.65 16.95 -0.25
N SER A 139 3.54 17.05 0.48
CA SER A 139 2.86 18.32 0.76
C SER A 139 3.72 19.28 1.57
N PHE A 140 4.45 18.77 2.56
CA PHE A 140 5.38 19.57 3.34
C PHE A 140 6.55 20.11 2.50
N LEU A 141 7.01 19.32 1.52
CA LEU A 141 8.08 19.69 0.59
C LEU A 141 7.62 20.59 -0.56
N GLY A 142 6.37 21.07 -0.55
CA GLY A 142 5.81 21.95 -1.58
C GLY A 142 5.43 21.23 -2.88
N LEU A 143 5.44 19.89 -2.89
CA LEU A 143 5.00 19.05 -4.01
C LEU A 143 3.55 18.59 -3.83
N GLY A 144 2.83 19.15 -2.86
CA GLY A 144 1.47 18.76 -2.52
C GLY A 144 0.39 19.53 -3.26
N LEU A 145 -0.59 19.96 -2.49
CA LEU A 145 -1.70 20.78 -2.96
C LEU A 145 -1.36 22.27 -2.94
N ALA A 146 -2.14 23.07 -3.64
CA ALA A 146 -2.02 24.52 -3.61
C ALA A 146 -2.28 25.07 -2.17
N PRO A 147 -1.64 26.21 -1.80
CA PRO A 147 -1.88 26.88 -0.51
C PRO A 147 -3.37 27.05 -0.18
N GLY A 148 -3.73 26.87 1.09
CA GLY A 148 -5.13 26.92 1.55
C GLY A 148 -5.94 25.64 1.34
N ALA A 149 -5.35 24.59 0.76
CA ALA A 149 -5.98 23.27 0.70
C ALA A 149 -5.95 22.56 2.06
N SER A 150 -7.01 21.80 2.36
CA SER A 150 -7.11 21.01 3.60
C SER A 150 -6.31 19.69 3.55
N ALA A 151 -4.99 19.80 3.37
CA ALA A 151 -4.01 18.70 3.47
C ALA A 151 -3.13 18.90 4.70
N TRP A 152 -3.05 17.90 5.57
CA TRP A 152 -2.39 18.07 6.86
C TRP A 152 -0.90 18.36 6.73
N GLY A 153 -0.19 17.74 5.77
CA GLY A 153 1.22 18.04 5.53
C GLY A 153 1.48 19.47 5.05
N LEU A 154 0.56 20.03 4.26
CA LEU A 154 0.62 21.43 3.83
C LEU A 154 0.37 22.37 5.02
N MET A 155 -0.60 22.07 5.87
CA MET A 155 -0.87 22.85 7.08
C MET A 155 0.33 22.87 8.03
N VAL A 156 1.08 21.76 8.15
CA VAL A 156 2.36 21.75 8.90
C VAL A 156 3.38 22.67 8.24
N ALA A 157 3.50 22.65 6.91
CA ALA A 157 4.43 23.52 6.18
C ALA A 157 4.07 25.01 6.32
N GLU A 158 2.80 25.37 6.18
CA GLU A 158 2.32 26.75 6.37
C GLU A 158 2.55 27.22 7.82
N GLY A 159 2.30 26.36 8.81
CA GLY A 159 2.54 26.67 10.22
C GLY A 159 4.01 26.84 10.60
N ARG A 160 4.95 26.35 9.75
CA ARG A 160 6.41 26.46 9.99
C ARG A 160 6.86 27.91 10.13
N ASP A 161 6.32 28.80 9.31
CA ASP A 161 6.71 30.21 9.30
C ASP A 161 6.22 30.97 10.55
N PHE A 162 5.25 30.40 11.26
CA PHE A 162 4.64 30.98 12.46
C PHE A 162 5.05 30.26 13.75
N LEU A 163 6.11 29.46 13.76
CA LEU A 163 6.50 28.66 14.94
C LEU A 163 6.75 29.50 16.19
N VAL A 164 7.27 30.73 16.05
CA VAL A 164 7.57 31.59 17.20
C VAL A 164 6.31 32.27 17.75
N SER A 165 5.34 32.60 16.89
CA SER A 165 4.15 33.37 17.26
C SER A 165 2.91 32.49 17.49
N MET A 166 2.73 31.46 16.66
CA MET A 166 1.55 30.59 16.61
C MET A 166 1.96 29.13 16.36
N TRP A 167 2.80 28.57 17.24
CA TRP A 167 3.34 27.20 17.15
C TRP A 167 2.26 26.11 16.95
N TRP A 168 1.05 26.34 17.45
CA TRP A 168 -0.07 25.39 17.33
C TRP A 168 -0.51 25.17 15.88
N LEU A 169 -0.26 26.11 14.97
CA LEU A 169 -0.59 25.96 13.55
C LEU A 169 0.18 24.81 12.90
N ALA A 170 1.45 24.60 13.29
CA ALA A 170 2.23 23.45 12.84
C ALA A 170 1.98 22.20 13.70
N LEU A 171 1.84 22.37 15.03
CA LEU A 171 1.73 21.23 15.94
C LEU A 171 0.42 20.47 15.79
N MET A 172 -0.72 21.16 15.68
CA MET A 172 -2.03 20.50 15.66
C MET A 172 -2.21 19.56 14.45
N PRO A 173 -1.88 19.95 13.21
CA PRO A 173 -1.93 19.02 12.08
C PRO A 173 -0.95 17.85 12.23
N GLY A 174 0.23 18.08 12.81
CA GLY A 174 1.20 17.01 13.11
C GLY A 174 0.67 15.98 14.11
N LEU A 175 -0.01 16.44 15.16
CA LEU A 175 -0.67 15.55 16.13
C LEU A 175 -1.83 14.77 15.49
N VAL A 176 -2.62 15.41 14.62
CA VAL A 176 -3.69 14.72 13.87
C VAL A 176 -3.12 13.63 12.98
N ILE A 177 -2.06 13.91 12.21
CA ILE A 177 -1.37 12.88 11.41
C ILE A 177 -0.91 11.73 12.31
N THR A 178 -0.28 12.05 13.44
CA THR A 178 0.24 11.05 14.39
C THR A 178 -0.87 10.15 14.92
N MET A 179 -1.98 10.73 15.40
CA MET A 179 -3.12 9.98 15.93
C MET A 179 -3.76 9.09 14.87
N VAL A 180 -3.97 9.61 13.65
CA VAL A 180 -4.58 8.85 12.56
C VAL A 180 -3.68 7.69 12.14
N VAL A 181 -2.37 7.93 11.98
CA VAL A 181 -1.41 6.89 11.61
C VAL A 181 -1.33 5.81 12.70
N MET A 182 -1.29 6.19 13.98
CA MET A 182 -1.32 5.22 15.08
C MET A 182 -2.61 4.40 15.08
N ALA A 183 -3.77 5.05 14.90
CA ALA A 183 -5.06 4.35 14.86
C ALA A 183 -5.11 3.29 13.75
N PHE A 184 -4.62 3.59 12.54
CA PHE A 184 -4.55 2.62 11.44
C PHE A 184 -3.54 1.50 11.69
N ASN A 185 -2.40 1.79 12.33
CA ASN A 185 -1.43 0.75 12.70
C ASN A 185 -2.01 -0.20 13.74
N PHE A 186 -2.58 0.31 14.83
CA PHE A 186 -3.20 -0.52 15.86
C PHE A 186 -4.39 -1.32 15.33
N PHE A 187 -5.20 -0.72 14.45
CA PHE A 187 -6.27 -1.45 13.76
C PHE A 187 -5.72 -2.57 12.89
N GLY A 188 -4.63 -2.33 12.16
CA GLY A 188 -3.97 -3.34 11.34
C GLY A 188 -3.36 -4.48 12.16
N ASP A 189 -2.76 -4.17 13.30
CA ASP A 189 -2.22 -5.18 14.23
C ASP A 189 -3.34 -6.04 14.82
N TRP A 190 -4.43 -5.41 15.29
CA TRP A 190 -5.61 -6.14 15.75
C TRP A 190 -6.23 -7.02 14.64
N LEU A 191 -6.31 -6.50 13.42
CA LEU A 191 -6.84 -7.23 12.26
C LEU A 191 -5.93 -8.43 11.93
N ARG A 192 -4.62 -8.26 12.03
CA ARG A 192 -3.64 -9.34 11.87
C ARG A 192 -3.83 -10.42 12.93
N ASP A 193 -3.94 -10.04 14.18
CA ASP A 193 -4.08 -10.98 15.30
C ASP A 193 -5.38 -11.78 15.22
N THR A 194 -6.46 -11.15 14.77
CA THR A 194 -7.77 -11.81 14.60
C THR A 194 -7.85 -12.70 13.37
N LEU A 195 -7.14 -12.35 12.29
CA LEU A 195 -7.12 -13.12 11.04
C LEU A 195 -6.01 -14.19 10.99
N ASP A 196 -5.03 -14.18 11.89
CA ASP A 196 -3.97 -15.19 11.93
C ASP A 196 -4.56 -16.56 12.38
N PRO A 197 -4.61 -17.57 11.51
CA PRO A 197 -5.16 -18.88 11.84
C PRO A 197 -4.31 -19.64 12.87
N LYS A 198 -3.03 -19.26 13.06
CA LYS A 198 -2.10 -20.00 13.93
C LYS A 198 -2.39 -19.77 15.41
N LEU A 199 -2.90 -18.60 15.80
CA LEU A 199 -3.29 -18.33 17.19
C LEU A 199 -4.52 -19.15 17.64
N ARG A 200 -5.40 -19.54 16.71
CA ARG A 200 -6.58 -20.36 17.02
C ARG A 200 -6.29 -21.84 17.29
N ARG A 201 -5.08 -22.34 17.02
CA ARG A 201 -4.71 -23.74 17.29
C ARG A 201 -4.02 -23.95 18.64
N SER A 202 -3.71 -22.88 19.36
CA SER A 202 -3.05 -22.93 20.68
C SER A 202 -3.96 -22.58 21.86
N MET A 203 -5.27 -22.43 21.62
CA MET A 203 -6.32 -22.33 22.63
C MET A 203 -7.28 -23.50 22.44
#